data_AF-A0A955DDY1-F1
#
_entry.id   AF-A0A955DDY1-F1
#
_cell.length_a   1.000
_cell.length_b   1.000
_cell.length_c   1.000
_cell.angle_alpha   90.00
_cell.angle_beta   90.00
_cell.angle_gamma   90.00
#
_symmetry.space_group_name_H-M   'P 1'
#
loop_
_entity.id
_entity.type
_entity.pdbx_description
1 polymer ?
#
loop_
_entity_poly.entity_id
_entity_poly.type
_entity_poly.pdbx_seq_one_letter_code
_entity_poly.pdbx_strand_id
1 'polypeptide(L)' 'MMRLNATSLRAVFDDALDYDAYLATDPERGAKWTLIHDAVALTAPQRTLVTGFVRNVKILVSSGIWCGDCVQQGPLLQRI' A
#
# COMPACT_ATOMS: atom_id res chain seq x y z
N MET A 1 9.64 3.03 -23.41
CA MET A 1 9.86 3.11 -21.96
C MET A 1 9.01 4.26 -21.42
N MET A 2 8.08 3.99 -20.50
CA MET A 2 7.22 5.04 -19.93
C MET A 2 8.04 5.93 -18.98
N ARG A 3 7.93 7.25 -19.13
CA ARG A 3 8.54 8.21 -18.20
C ARG A 3 7.61 8.41 -17.01
N LEU A 4 8.14 8.33 -15.80
CA LEU A 4 7.40 8.63 -14.57
C LEU A 4 7.28 10.14 -14.40
N ASN A 5 6.15 10.70 -14.82
CA ASN A 5 5.78 12.10 -14.60
C ASN A 5 4.37 12.19 -14.00
N ALA A 6 3.92 13.41 -13.66
CA ALA A 6 2.63 13.61 -13.01
C ALA A 6 1.44 13.04 -13.82
N THR A 7 1.45 13.17 -15.14
CA THR A 7 0.38 12.67 -16.01
C THR A 7 0.37 11.15 -16.05
N SER A 8 1.53 10.53 -16.24
CA SER A 8 1.62 9.06 -16.31
C SER A 8 1.33 8.41 -14.97
N LEU A 9 1.80 8.99 -13.86
CA LEU A 9 1.55 8.46 -12.52
C LEU A 9 0.08 8.56 -12.15
N ARG A 10 -0.59 9.64 -12.55
CA ARG A 10 -2.05 9.78 -12.38
C ARG A 10 -2.80 8.70 -13.13
N ALA A 11 -2.49 8.50 -14.42
CA ALA A 11 -3.13 7.47 -15.23
C ALA A 11 -2.95 6.06 -14.63
N VAL A 12 -1.75 5.73 -14.15
CA VAL A 12 -1.51 4.43 -13.49
C VAL A 12 -2.26 4.34 -12.16
N PHE A 13 -2.28 5.40 -11.36
CA PHE A 13 -3.01 5.41 -10.09
C PHE A 13 -4.52 5.22 -10.29
N ASP A 14 -5.09 5.86 -11.30
CA ASP A 14 -6.52 5.79 -11.59
C ASP A 14 -6.94 4.39 -12.13
N ASP A 15 -6.02 3.64 -12.74
CA ASP A 15 -6.24 2.28 -13.27
C ASP A 15 -5.79 1.16 -12.30
N ALA A 16 -5.08 1.51 -11.21
CA ALA A 16 -4.58 0.54 -10.25
C ALA A 16 -5.70 -0.11 -9.44
N LEU A 17 -5.42 -1.33 -8.96
CA LEU A 17 -6.27 -1.98 -7.97
C LEU A 17 -6.17 -1.25 -6.64
N ASP A 18 -7.31 -1.13 -5.93
CA ASP A 18 -7.28 -0.83 -4.51
C ASP A 18 -6.72 -2.01 -3.70
N TYR A 19 -6.49 -1.78 -2.41
CA TYR A 19 -5.81 -2.76 -1.55
C TYR A 19 -6.55 -4.10 -1.48
N ASP A 20 -7.88 -4.07 -1.27
CA ASP A 20 -8.67 -5.29 -1.12
C ASP A 20 -8.80 -6.05 -2.45
N ALA A 21 -9.00 -5.33 -3.56
CA ALA A 21 -9.01 -5.91 -4.89
C ALA A 21 -7.65 -6.53 -5.26
N TYR A 22 -6.54 -5.91 -4.84
CA TYR A 22 -5.21 -6.47 -5.02
C TYR A 22 -5.02 -7.77 -4.23
N LEU A 23 -5.46 -7.85 -2.96
CA LEU A 23 -5.39 -9.09 -2.19
C LEU A 23 -6.27 -10.21 -2.77
N ALA A 24 -7.40 -9.86 -3.38
CA ALA A 24 -8.30 -10.80 -4.02
C ALA A 24 -7.72 -11.46 -5.29
N THR A 25 -6.63 -10.94 -5.86
CA THR A 25 -5.97 -11.54 -7.04
C THR A 25 -5.38 -12.93 -6.75
N ASP A 26 -5.01 -13.19 -5.50
CA ASP A 26 -4.49 -14.48 -5.02
C ASP A 26 -4.82 -14.61 -3.52
N PRO A 27 -6.01 -15.13 -3.15
CA PRO A 27 -6.47 -15.16 -1.77
C PRO A 27 -5.56 -15.93 -0.80
N GLU A 28 -4.89 -16.99 -1.28
CA GLU A 28 -3.97 -17.78 -0.46
C GLU A 28 -2.78 -16.92 -0.01
N ARG A 29 -2.23 -16.11 -0.93
CA ARG A 29 -1.13 -15.19 -0.61
C ARG A 29 -1.63 -13.93 0.08
N GLY A 30 -2.81 -13.44 -0.27
CA GLY A 30 -3.48 -12.31 0.36
C GLY A 30 -3.68 -12.50 1.87
N ALA A 31 -3.95 -13.74 2.32
CA ALA A 31 -4.05 -14.05 3.75
C ALA A 31 -2.80 -13.64 4.56
N LYS A 32 -1.60 -13.73 3.99
CA LYS A 32 -0.35 -13.29 4.66
C LYS A 32 -0.27 -11.77 4.78
N TRP A 33 -0.80 -11.03 3.81
CA TRP A 33 -0.88 -9.57 3.88
C TRP A 33 -1.83 -9.13 5.00
N THR A 34 -3.00 -9.76 5.10
CA THR A 34 -3.96 -9.52 6.18
C THR A 34 -3.35 -9.81 7.54
N LEU A 35 -2.63 -10.91 7.70
CA LEU A 35 -1.98 -11.27 8.96
C LEU A 35 -1.00 -10.19 9.44
N ILE A 36 -0.17 -9.65 8.54
CA ILE A 36 0.76 -8.57 8.89
C ILE A 36 0.01 -7.27 9.17
N HIS A 37 -0.98 -6.91 8.35
CA HIS A 37 -1.82 -5.72 8.57
C HIS A 37 -2.41 -5.70 9.98
N ASP A 38 -2.97 -6.84 10.40
CA ASP A 38 -3.66 -6.97 11.68
C ASP A 38 -2.69 -6.95 12.87
N ALA A 39 -1.47 -7.46 12.69
CA ALA A 39 -0.43 -7.47 13.72
C ALA A 39 0.25 -6.10 13.92
N VAL A 40 0.21 -5.22 12.92
CA VAL A 40 0.93 -3.94 12.95
C VAL A 40 0.09 -2.87 13.63
N ALA A 41 0.67 -2.16 14.61
CA ALA A 41 0.06 -0.97 15.18
C ALA A 41 1.06 0.19 15.20
N LEU A 42 0.59 1.40 14.89
CA LEU A 42 1.41 2.61 15.02
C LEU A 42 1.63 2.93 16.50
N THR A 43 2.89 3.16 16.87
CA THR A 43 3.22 3.75 18.17
C THR A 43 2.68 5.17 18.27
N ALA A 44 2.55 5.71 19.50
CA ALA A 44 2.05 7.07 19.69
C ALA A 44 2.86 8.13 18.91
N PRO A 45 4.21 8.12 18.92
CA PRO A 45 4.99 9.08 18.11
C PRO A 45 4.75 8.95 16.60
N GLN A 46 4.62 7.73 16.07
CA GLN A 46 4.35 7.50 14.64
C GLN A 46 2.96 7.99 14.25
N ARG A 47 1.95 7.74 15.08
CA ARG A 47 0.59 8.26 14.86
C ARG A 47 0.59 9.79 14.84
N THR A 48 1.29 10.44 15.78
CA THR A 48 1.43 11.91 15.80
C THR A 48 2.09 12.42 14.53
N LEU A 49 3.15 11.77 14.04
CA LEU A 49 3.81 12.15 12.80
C LEU A 49 2.88 12.06 11.58
N VAL A 50 2.23 10.91 11.40
CA VAL A 50 1.33 10.64 10.26
C VAL A 50 0.15 11.62 10.24
N THR A 51 -0.47 11.86 11.39
CA THR A 51 -1.61 12.78 11.51
C THR A 51 -1.23 14.25 11.31
N GLY A 52 0.07 14.58 11.36
CA GLY A 52 0.59 15.90 11.04
C GLY A 52 0.61 16.23 9.54
N PHE A 53 0.39 15.26 8.65
CA PHE A 53 0.32 15.54 7.21
C PHE A 53 -0.99 16.22 6.83
N VAL A 54 -0.91 17.47 6.35
CA VAL A 54 -2.08 18.32 6.05
C VAL A 54 -2.60 18.22 4.61
N ARG A 55 -1.90 17.48 3.73
CA ARG A 55 -2.31 17.28 2.33
C ARG A 55 -2.72 15.84 2.11
N ASN A 56 -3.70 15.62 1.25
CA ASN A 56 -4.03 14.27 0.78
C ASN A 56 -2.89 13.75 -0.11
N VAL A 57 -2.22 12.70 0.35
CA VAL A 57 -1.13 12.04 -0.37
C VAL A 57 -1.68 10.80 -1.07
N LYS A 58 -1.47 10.70 -2.39
CA LYS A 58 -1.79 9.50 -3.16
C LYS A 58 -0.59 8.55 -3.16
N ILE A 59 -0.79 7.32 -2.72
CA ILE A 59 0.26 6.30 -2.62
C ILE A 59 0.06 5.30 -3.75
N LEU A 60 0.95 5.29 -4.74
CA LEU A 60 0.99 4.29 -5.80
C LEU A 60 2.06 3.24 -5.48
N VAL A 61 1.70 1.97 -5.47
CA VAL A 61 2.60 0.86 -5.14
C VAL A 61 2.76 -0.08 -6.32
N SER A 62 4.01 -0.34 -6.73
CA SER A 62 4.35 -1.43 -7.64
C SER A 62 4.81 -2.62 -6.82
N SER A 63 4.01 -3.70 -6.78
CA SER A 63 4.30 -4.87 -5.95
C SER A 63 3.84 -6.17 -6.61
N GLY A 64 4.30 -7.30 -6.07
CA GLY A 64 3.80 -8.63 -6.40
C GLY A 64 3.22 -9.29 -5.16
N ILE A 65 2.05 -9.93 -5.29
CA ILE A 65 1.30 -10.51 -4.16
C ILE A 65 2.11 -11.62 -3.44
N TRP A 66 3.06 -12.19 -4.18
CA TRP A 66 4.00 -13.25 -3.77
C TRP A 66 5.35 -12.75 -3.23
N CYS A 67 5.65 -11.45 -3.37
CA CYS A 67 6.95 -10.92 -2.98
C CYS A 67 7.04 -10.83 -1.44
N GLY A 68 8.03 -11.50 -0.85
CA GLY A 68 8.22 -11.53 0.61
C GLY A 68 8.35 -10.14 1.23
N ASP A 69 9.14 -9.26 0.61
CA ASP A 69 9.30 -7.88 1.09
C ASP A 69 8.00 -7.07 0.95
N CYS A 70 7.25 -7.28 -0.14
CA CYS A 70 5.96 -6.61 -0.33
C CYS A 70 4.94 -7.01 0.73
N VAL A 71 4.88 -8.30 1.10
CA VAL A 71 4.01 -8.80 2.17
C VAL A 71 4.36 -8.15 3.52
N GLN A 72 5.64 -7.86 3.77
CA GLN A 72 6.08 -7.24 5.03
C GLN A 72 5.80 -5.73 5.07
N GLN A 73 5.90 -5.03 3.92
CA GLN A 73 5.87 -3.57 3.88
C GLN A 73 4.53 -2.98 3.40
N GLY A 74 3.89 -3.62 2.42
CA GLY A 74 2.63 -3.16 1.84
C GLY A 74 1.51 -2.98 2.87
N PRO A 75 1.28 -3.95 3.78
CA PRO A 75 0.32 -3.79 4.87
C PRO A 75 0.59 -2.60 5.80
N LEU A 76 1.85 -2.18 5.95
CA LEU A 76 2.21 -1.02 6.76
C LEU A 76 1.68 0.27 6.14
N LEU A 77 1.69 0.38 4.80
CA LEU A 77 1.16 1.54 4.08
C LEU A 77 -0.36 1.64 4.21
N GLN A 78 -1.07 0.51 4.18
CA GLN A 78 -2.53 0.47 4.35
C GLN A 78 -2.99 0.82 5.76
N ARG A 79 -2.15 0.60 6.78
CA ARG A 79 -2.47 0.86 8.19
C ARG A 79 -2.44 2.34 8.58
N ILE A 80 -1.77 3.17 7.77
CA ILE A 80 -1.58 4.62 7.97
C ILE A 80 -2.86 5.37 7.62
#